data_AF-A0A365H487-F1
#
_entry.id   AF-A0A365H487-F1
#
_cell.length_a   1.000
_cell.length_b   1.000
_cell.length_c   1.000
_cell.angle_alpha   90.00
_cell.angle_beta   90.00
_cell.angle_gamma   90.00
#
_symmetry.space_group_name_H-M   'P 1'
#
loop_
_entity.id
_entity.type
_entity.pdbx_description
1 polymer ?
#
loop_
_entity_poly.entity_id
_entity_poly.type
_entity_poly.pdbx_seq_one_letter_code
_entity_poly.pdbx_strand_id
1 'polypeptide(L)'
;MWIAPERRSATRWAVPALALTAGVAAAVLLTMRGQGTTGLVCLAVLAGYALHLAFRRTEGGSSYGDSFGGGRSRTQVRAAAVAGDAVIGALVAAVVVQGLRGAEILPYAWPLGVAALAYVLSSALSPDGP
;
A
#
# COMPACT_ATOMS: atom_id res chain seq x y z
N MET A 1 -27.17 -18.73 7.60
CA MET A 1 -26.75 -18.62 6.18
C MET A 1 -25.25 -18.82 6.08
N TRP A 2 -24.84 -20.00 5.62
CA TRP A 2 -23.45 -20.40 5.41
C TRP A 2 -23.03 -19.94 4.02
N ILE A 3 -22.49 -18.72 3.92
CA ILE A 3 -21.90 -18.22 2.68
C ILE A 3 -20.51 -18.84 2.56
N ALA A 4 -20.34 -19.68 1.54
CA ALA A 4 -19.13 -20.41 1.22
C ALA A 4 -17.87 -19.52 1.35
N PRO A 5 -16.88 -19.91 2.20
CA PRO A 5 -15.67 -19.11 2.43
C PRO A 5 -14.80 -18.95 1.18
N GLU A 6 -14.95 -19.82 0.17
CA GLU A 6 -14.14 -19.81 -1.07
C GLU A 6 -14.35 -18.56 -1.92
N ARG A 7 -15.57 -17.99 -1.96
CA ARG A 7 -15.84 -16.76 -2.71
C ARG A 7 -15.21 -15.51 -2.09
N ARG A 8 -14.86 -15.55 -0.80
CA ARG A 8 -14.13 -14.43 -0.17
C ARG A 8 -12.67 -14.39 -0.61
N SER A 9 -12.06 -15.50 -0.98
CA SER A 9 -10.64 -15.56 -1.37
C SER A 9 -10.35 -14.84 -2.69
N ALA A 10 -11.18 -15.04 -3.71
CA ALA A 10 -11.00 -14.39 -5.01
C ALA A 10 -11.20 -12.86 -4.93
N THR A 11 -12.22 -12.39 -4.21
CA THR A 11 -12.44 -10.95 -3.99
C THR A 11 -11.32 -10.30 -3.16
N ARG A 12 -10.61 -11.08 -2.32
CA ARG A 12 -9.46 -10.61 -1.53
C ARG A 12 -8.21 -10.34 -2.36
N TRP A 13 -8.13 -10.74 -3.62
CA TRP A 13 -7.01 -10.38 -4.50
C TRP A 13 -7.40 -9.34 -5.55
N ALA A 14 -8.68 -9.04 -5.69
CA ALA A 14 -9.18 -8.07 -6.65
C ALA A 14 -8.57 -6.67 -6.43
N VAL A 15 -8.50 -6.19 -5.19
CA VAL A 15 -7.99 -4.83 -4.90
C VAL A 15 -6.49 -4.66 -5.21
N PRO A 16 -5.56 -5.52 -4.73
CA PRO A 16 -4.16 -5.39 -5.09
C PRO A 16 -3.92 -5.62 -6.58
N ALA A 17 -4.66 -6.55 -7.21
CA ALA A 17 -4.59 -6.73 -8.67
C ALA A 17 -5.08 -5.49 -9.44
N LEU A 18 -6.15 -4.84 -8.97
CA LEU A 18 -6.65 -3.59 -9.53
C LEU A 18 -5.63 -2.45 -9.37
N ALA A 19 -4.99 -2.34 -8.22
CA ALA A 19 -3.93 -1.34 -8.00
C ALA A 19 -2.74 -1.56 -8.94
N LEU A 20 -2.30 -2.81 -9.12
CA LEU A 20 -1.24 -3.18 -10.05
C LEU A 20 -1.61 -2.86 -11.50
N THR A 21 -2.79 -3.27 -11.95
CA THR A 21 -3.27 -3.00 -13.32
C THR A 21 -3.41 -1.51 -13.58
N ALA A 22 -3.89 -0.72 -12.61
CA ALA A 22 -3.91 0.74 -12.69
C ALA A 22 -2.50 1.32 -12.81
N GLY A 23 -1.51 0.77 -12.10
CA GLY A 23 -0.11 1.17 -12.21
C GLY A 23 0.47 0.93 -13.58
N VAL A 24 0.23 -0.26 -14.15
CA VAL A 24 0.65 -0.59 -15.51
C VAL A 24 0.00 0.36 -16.52
N ALA A 25 -1.31 0.60 -16.41
CA ALA A 25 -2.01 1.52 -17.30
C ALA A 25 -1.46 2.95 -17.24
N ALA A 26 -1.22 3.47 -16.03
CA ALA A 26 -0.63 4.79 -15.83
C ALA A 26 0.79 4.89 -16.40
N ALA A 27 1.62 3.86 -16.21
CA ALA A 27 2.97 3.82 -16.75
C ALA A 27 2.99 3.84 -18.29
N VAL A 28 2.10 3.06 -18.92
CA VAL A 28 1.94 3.04 -20.39
C VAL A 28 1.51 4.43 -20.90
N LEU A 29 0.49 5.03 -20.28
CA LEU A 29 0.00 6.37 -20.63
C LEU A 29 1.09 7.44 -20.54
N LEU A 30 1.88 7.43 -19.46
CA LEU A 30 2.96 8.39 -19.25
C LEU A 30 4.14 8.17 -20.18
N THR A 31 4.45 6.91 -20.52
CA THR A 31 5.47 6.57 -21.50
C THR A 31 5.07 7.06 -22.90
N MET A 32 3.79 6.90 -23.29
CA MET A 32 3.26 7.46 -24.54
C MET A 32 3.34 8.99 -24.61
N ARG A 33 3.35 9.68 -23.46
CA ARG A 33 3.55 11.13 -23.35
C ARG A 33 5.02 11.57 -23.31
N GLY A 34 5.97 10.65 -23.48
CA GLY A 34 7.41 10.93 -23.36
C GLY A 34 7.90 11.10 -21.91
N GLN A 35 7.05 10.84 -20.92
CA GLN A 35 7.34 10.97 -19.49
C GLN A 35 7.64 9.60 -18.85
N GLY A 36 8.50 8.81 -19.50
CA GLY A 36 8.76 7.41 -19.10
C GLY A 36 9.30 7.27 -17.67
N THR A 37 10.18 8.17 -17.21
CA THR A 37 10.70 8.17 -15.83
C THR A 37 9.59 8.35 -14.80
N THR A 38 8.69 9.30 -15.04
CA THR A 38 7.48 9.54 -14.26
C THR A 38 6.54 8.34 -14.29
N GLY A 39 6.39 7.69 -15.45
CA GLY A 39 5.64 6.44 -15.58
C GLY A 39 6.19 5.32 -14.71
N LEU A 40 7.51 5.14 -14.67
CA LEU A 40 8.18 4.14 -13.81
C LEU A 40 8.00 4.43 -12.32
N VAL A 41 8.07 5.70 -11.91
CA VAL A 41 7.82 6.10 -10.51
C VAL A 41 6.38 5.77 -10.11
N CYS A 42 5.40 6.12 -10.94
CA CYS A 42 3.99 5.76 -10.69
C CYS A 42 3.78 4.24 -10.61
N LEU A 43 4.41 3.48 -11.51
CA LEU A 43 4.37 2.01 -11.49
C LEU A 43 4.94 1.48 -10.18
N ALA A 44 6.13 1.94 -9.77
CA ALA A 44 6.79 1.49 -8.56
C ALA A 44 5.96 1.80 -7.31
N VAL A 45 5.36 2.98 -7.24
CA VAL A 45 4.47 3.38 -6.13
C VAL A 45 3.23 2.49 -6.07
N LEU A 46 2.57 2.23 -7.20
CA LEU A 46 1.37 1.39 -7.23
C LEU A 46 1.67 -0.10 -7.00
N ALA A 47 2.82 -0.59 -7.48
CA ALA A 47 3.31 -1.93 -7.19
C ALA A 47 3.62 -2.08 -5.69
N GLY A 48 4.29 -1.09 -5.09
CA GLY A 48 4.55 -1.06 -3.65
C GLY A 48 3.26 -1.01 -2.83
N TYR A 49 2.28 -0.22 -3.26
CA TYR A 49 0.96 -0.17 -2.60
C TYR A 49 0.19 -1.48 -2.73
N ALA A 50 0.21 -2.13 -3.90
CA ALA A 50 -0.39 -3.44 -4.09
C ALA A 50 0.27 -4.50 -3.18
N LEU A 51 1.60 -4.45 -3.05
CA LEU A 51 2.35 -5.33 -2.16
C LEU A 51 2.01 -5.07 -0.68
N HIS A 52 1.93 -3.80 -0.27
CA HIS A 52 1.47 -3.41 1.08
C HIS A 52 0.08 -3.95 1.39
N LEU A 53 -0.86 -3.80 0.46
CA LEU A 53 -2.21 -4.35 0.58
C LEU A 53 -2.24 -5.89 0.65
N ALA A 54 -1.30 -6.57 -0.02
CA ALA A 54 -1.17 -8.02 0.06
C ALA A 54 -0.58 -8.46 1.40
N PHE A 55 0.48 -7.82 1.89
CA PHE A 55 1.12 -8.13 3.19
C PHE A 55 0.20 -7.90 4.38
N ARG A 56 -0.54 -6.78 4.42
CA ARG A 56 -1.54 -6.56 5.47
C ARG A 56 -2.63 -7.64 5.48
N ARG A 57 -2.90 -8.28 4.35
CA ARG A 57 -3.93 -9.33 4.24
C ARG A 57 -3.43 -10.70 4.68
N THR A 58 -2.12 -10.99 4.57
CA THR A 58 -1.50 -12.17 5.19
C THR A 58 -1.37 -12.02 6.70
N GLU A 59 -1.10 -10.80 7.18
CA GLU A 59 -1.11 -10.48 8.62
C GLU A 59 -2.52 -10.44 9.21
N GLY A 60 -3.57 -10.19 8.42
CA GLY A 60 -4.97 -10.16 8.92
C GLY A 60 -5.49 -11.49 9.50
N GLY A 61 -4.71 -12.57 9.44
CA GLY A 61 -4.95 -13.84 10.14
C GLY A 61 -4.19 -13.97 11.47
N SER A 62 -3.07 -13.28 11.65
CA SER A 62 -2.38 -13.19 12.93
C SER A 62 -2.78 -11.88 13.60
N SER A 63 -3.46 -11.99 14.75
CA SER A 63 -3.60 -10.84 15.63
C SER A 63 -2.20 -10.38 16.00
N TYR A 64 -1.71 -9.33 15.33
CA TYR A 64 -0.53 -8.58 15.77
C TYR A 64 -0.83 -8.10 17.21
N GLY A 65 -0.36 -8.86 18.19
CA GLY A 65 -0.43 -8.56 19.62
C GLY A 65 -1.47 -9.35 20.44
N ASP A 66 -1.23 -10.64 20.66
CA ASP A 66 -1.69 -11.31 21.90
C ASP A 66 -0.80 -10.95 23.12
N SER A 67 0.30 -10.23 22.92
CA SER A 67 1.29 -9.90 23.95
C SER A 67 1.28 -8.45 24.46
N PHE A 68 0.46 -7.55 23.93
CA PHE A 68 0.36 -6.16 24.44
C PHE A 68 -1.04 -5.86 25.01
N GLY A 69 -1.09 -5.71 26.33
CA GLY A 69 -2.29 -5.74 27.16
C GLY A 69 -3.33 -4.63 26.96
N GLY A 70 -4.54 -4.93 27.44
CA GLY A 70 -5.64 -3.99 27.69
C GLY A 70 -6.34 -3.43 26.44
N GLY A 71 -7.65 -3.67 26.31
CA GLY A 71 -8.45 -3.28 25.12
C GLY A 71 -8.37 -1.79 24.70
N ARG A 72 -7.95 -0.89 25.59
CA ARG A 72 -7.73 0.55 25.30
C ARG A 72 -6.45 0.81 24.48
N SER A 73 -5.39 0.04 24.72
CA SER A 73 -4.15 0.07 23.91
C SER A 73 -4.43 -0.44 22.49
N ARG A 74 -5.20 -1.53 22.39
CA ARG A 74 -5.58 -2.16 21.12
C ARG A 74 -6.36 -1.21 20.20
N THR A 75 -7.23 -0.36 20.75
CA THR A 75 -7.95 0.67 19.97
C THR A 75 -7.05 1.81 19.49
N GLN A 76 -6.07 2.25 20.30
CA GLN A 76 -5.15 3.31 19.91
C GLN A 76 -4.16 2.85 18.84
N VAL A 77 -3.61 1.63 18.99
CA VAL A 77 -2.73 1.01 17.98
C VAL A 77 -3.48 0.82 16.66
N ARG A 78 -4.73 0.32 16.72
CA ARG A 78 -5.57 0.18 15.51
C ARG A 78 -5.89 1.52 14.86
N ALA A 79 -6.18 2.55 15.65
CA ALA A 79 -6.44 3.90 15.13
C ALA A 79 -5.20 4.47 14.42
N ALA A 80 -4.01 4.32 15.02
CA ALA A 80 -2.75 4.73 14.40
C ALA A 80 -2.48 3.95 13.10
N ALA A 81 -2.75 2.64 13.10
CA ALA A 81 -2.59 1.79 11.92
C ALA A 81 -3.55 2.19 10.77
N VAL A 82 -4.77 2.62 11.08
CA VAL A 82 -5.75 3.10 10.08
C VAL A 82 -5.34 4.48 9.56
N ALA A 83 -4.88 5.38 10.43
CA ALA A 83 -4.39 6.70 10.04
C ALA A 83 -3.19 6.60 9.09
N GLY A 84 -2.24 5.69 9.37
CA GLY A 84 -1.11 5.43 8.48
C GLY A 84 -1.55 4.98 7.07
N ASP A 85 -2.50 4.04 6.99
CA ASP A 85 -3.02 3.59 5.69
C ASP A 85 -3.73 4.70 4.92
N ALA A 86 -4.47 5.58 5.61
CA ALA A 86 -5.14 6.71 4.97
C ALA A 86 -4.12 7.71 4.39
N VAL A 87 -3.02 7.97 5.11
CA VAL A 87 -1.94 8.84 4.63
C VAL A 87 -1.22 8.22 3.42
N ILE A 88 -0.91 6.93 3.48
CA ILE A 88 -0.29 6.22 2.33
C ILE A 88 -1.22 6.28 1.12
N GLY A 89 -2.51 5.98 1.29
CA GLY A 89 -3.49 6.05 0.21
C GLY A 89 -3.60 7.45 -0.41
N ALA A 90 -3.61 8.49 0.43
CA ALA A 90 -3.64 9.89 -0.02
C ALA A 90 -2.37 10.27 -0.81
N LEU A 91 -1.19 9.84 -0.35
CA LEU A 91 0.08 10.08 -1.06
C LEU A 91 0.12 9.35 -2.41
N VAL A 92 -0.33 8.10 -2.47
CA VAL A 92 -0.43 7.34 -3.73
C VAL A 92 -1.37 8.06 -4.71
N ALA A 93 -2.54 8.49 -4.25
CA ALA A 93 -3.47 9.25 -5.08
C ALA A 93 -2.85 10.56 -5.58
N ALA A 94 -2.13 11.29 -4.72
CA ALA A 94 -1.46 12.54 -5.10
C ALA A 94 -0.37 12.31 -6.15
N VAL A 95 0.46 11.27 -6.01
CA VAL A 95 1.48 10.89 -7.01
C VAL A 95 0.83 10.60 -8.36
N VAL A 96 -0.22 9.80 -8.38
CA VAL A 96 -0.93 9.44 -9.62
C VAL A 96 -1.55 10.67 -10.28
N VAL A 97 -2.27 11.49 -9.50
CA VAL A 97 -2.91 12.71 -10.02
C VAL A 97 -1.89 13.69 -10.57
N GLN A 98 -0.78 13.92 -9.85
CA GLN A 98 0.26 14.87 -10.28
C GLN A 98 1.03 14.35 -11.49
N GLY A 99 1.31 13.05 -11.55
CA GLY A 99 1.93 12.45 -12.72
C GLY A 99 1.05 12.57 -13.96
N LEU A 100 -0.26 12.32 -13.85
CA LEU A 100 -1.19 12.50 -14.96
C LEU A 100 -1.37 13.96 -15.39
N ARG A 101 -1.20 14.91 -14.45
CA ARG A 101 -1.14 16.35 -14.73
C ARG A 101 0.16 16.80 -15.38
N GLY A 102 1.18 15.93 -15.44
CA GLY A 102 2.52 16.28 -15.90
C GLY A 102 3.25 17.25 -14.97
N ALA A 103 2.80 17.34 -13.71
CA ALA A 103 3.41 18.19 -12.68
C ALA A 103 4.54 17.45 -11.95
N GLU A 104 5.32 18.17 -11.15
CA GLU A 104 6.40 17.60 -10.35
C GLU A 104 5.87 16.62 -9.29
N ILE A 105 6.41 15.41 -9.29
CA ILE A 105 5.94 14.28 -8.45
C ILE A 105 6.83 14.08 -7.22
N LEU A 106 8.08 14.55 -7.27
CA LEU A 106 9.08 14.37 -6.22
C LEU A 106 8.57 14.73 -4.80
N PRO A 107 7.82 15.83 -4.60
CA PRO A 107 7.31 16.21 -3.28
C PRO A 107 6.40 15.14 -2.64
N TYR A 108 5.76 14.30 -3.45
CA TYR A 108 4.84 13.26 -3.01
C TYR A 108 5.48 11.88 -3.02
N ALA A 109 6.41 11.64 -3.96
CA ALA A 109 7.15 10.38 -4.07
C ALA A 109 8.18 10.20 -2.93
N TRP A 110 8.81 11.28 -2.47
CA TRP A 110 9.77 11.22 -1.37
C TRP A 110 9.16 10.72 -0.04
N PRO A 111 8.03 11.27 0.46
CA PRO A 111 7.35 10.75 1.64
C PRO A 111 6.96 9.27 1.52
N LEU A 112 6.55 8.83 0.33
CA LEU A 112 6.25 7.43 0.02
C LEU A 112 7.48 6.54 0.17
N GLY A 113 8.63 7.01 -0.33
CA GLY A 113 9.91 6.32 -0.15
C GLY A 113 10.31 6.19 1.32
N VAL A 114 10.14 7.26 2.10
CA VAL A 114 10.40 7.24 3.55
C VAL A 114 9.47 6.27 4.27
N ALA A 115 8.18 6.26 3.94
CA ALA A 115 7.22 5.34 4.53
C ALA A 115 7.55 3.87 4.22
N ALA A 116 7.93 3.58 2.96
CA ALA A 116 8.35 2.24 2.55
C ALA A 116 9.63 1.80 3.29
N LEU A 117 10.61 2.69 3.41
CA LEU A 117 11.85 2.42 4.13
C LEU A 117 11.58 2.14 5.62
N ALA A 118 10.73 2.94 6.26
CA ALA A 118 10.33 2.74 7.65
C ALA A 118 9.64 1.39 7.86
N TYR A 119 8.78 0.99 6.92
CA TYR A 119 8.13 -0.33 6.96
C TYR A 119 9.15 -1.47 6.85
N VAL A 120 10.08 -1.38 5.89
CA VAL A 120 11.14 -2.39 5.71
C VAL A 120 12.01 -2.50 6.95
N LEU A 121 12.46 -1.37 7.51
CA LEU A 121 13.24 -1.38 8.77
C LEU A 121 12.44 -2.01 9.91
N SER A 122 11.16 -1.66 10.06
CA SER A 122 10.30 -2.26 11.08
C SER A 122 10.20 -3.77 10.92
N SER A 123 10.04 -4.27 9.69
CA SER A 123 9.97 -5.72 9.43
C SER A 123 11.31 -6.43 9.67
N ALA A 124 12.43 -5.81 9.31
CA ALA A 124 13.77 -6.37 9.49
C ALA A 124 14.21 -6.41 10.97
N LEU A 125 13.67 -5.50 11.79
CA LEU A 125 13.96 -5.41 13.22
C LEU A 125 12.99 -6.24 14.08
N SER A 126 11.92 -6.78 13.51
CA SER A 126 11.04 -7.72 14.19
C SER A 126 11.76 -9.07 14.38
N PRO A 127 11.81 -9.62 15.61
CA PRO A 127 12.56 -10.84 15.94
C PRO A 127 11.98 -12.12 15.30
N ASP A 128 10.71 -12.08 14.90
CA ASP A 128 10.05 -13.11 14.12
C ASP A 128 10.12 -12.67 12.64
N GLY A 129 11.16 -13.12 11.92
CA GLY A 129 11.34 -12.85 10.49
C GLY A 129 10.20 -13.38 9.61
N PRO A 130 10.20 -13.05 8.31
CA PRO A 130 9.10 -13.36 7.38
C PRO A 130 8.72 -14.84 7.28
#